data_AF-A0A5C9F2N3-F1
#
_entry.id   AF-A0A5C9F2N3-F1
#
_cell.length_a   1.000
_cell.length_b   1.000
_cell.length_c   1.000
_cell.angle_alpha   90.00
_cell.angle_beta   90.00
_cell.angle_gamma   90.00
#
_symmetry.space_group_name_H-M   'P 1'
#
loop_
_entity.id
_entity.type
_entity.pdbx_description
1 polymer ?
#
loop_
_entity_poly.entity_id
_entity_poly.type
_entity_poly.pdbx_seq_one_letter_code
_entity_poly.pdbx_strand_id
1 'polypeptide(L)'
;MICPSCNIEMNQLVEGIYECPSCKKIIREKNEEIAVETQKKEIIGTLLEGDYFHNNFSINQQYETVESGILIHKTDTRAFGALICHSTLLEAERYIRLSWWKKSFYRHAGMIKIYEEAVFNNLILALEKVYENFDEFWTFKGKFRENTSKSEEDLLKEKKLDLIKFRIIENRSCPNCLKKMNKNKSHYECPHCGEIVILEGYNQPIFNIDPKDLKLNFQANFPINFYLPISGITIKWLMGEWKALAVIYSKDNPNKKWLRFYWWVRDLKNILKYGTRRFAEDNKLGWQAKKGSGTTNIYNKELLKPLIDALKKLANELNWELTNK
;
A
#
# COMPACT_ATOMS: atom_id res chain seq x y z
N MET A 1 -10.93 -26.07 41.07
CA MET A 1 -10.26 -24.86 40.53
C MET A 1 -10.12 -23.81 41.64
N ILE A 2 -8.99 -23.11 41.74
CA ILE A 2 -8.77 -22.07 42.77
C ILE A 2 -9.06 -20.68 42.19
N CYS A 3 -9.79 -19.85 42.94
CA CYS A 3 -10.08 -18.48 42.52
C CYS A 3 -8.80 -17.63 42.54
N PRO A 4 -8.38 -17.03 41.40
CA PRO A 4 -7.14 -16.24 41.31
C PRO A 4 -7.21 -14.91 42.09
N SER A 5 -8.39 -14.51 42.56
CA SER A 5 -8.60 -13.27 43.31
C SER A 5 -8.73 -13.48 44.82
N CYS A 6 -9.13 -14.66 45.26
CA CYS A 6 -9.40 -14.94 46.68
C CYS A 6 -8.58 -16.13 47.22
N ASN A 7 -7.89 -16.86 46.35
CA ASN A 7 -7.08 -18.03 46.67
C ASN A 7 -7.83 -19.12 47.45
N ILE A 8 -9.14 -19.25 47.22
CA ILE A 8 -10.01 -20.28 47.78
C ILE A 8 -10.56 -21.18 46.67
N GLU A 9 -11.01 -22.37 47.05
CA GLU A 9 -11.64 -23.33 46.15
C GLU A 9 -12.98 -22.81 45.61
N MET A 10 -13.20 -22.98 44.31
CA MET A 10 -14.41 -22.52 43.61
C MET A 10 -15.47 -23.63 43.50
N ASN A 11 -16.74 -23.25 43.56
CA ASN A 11 -17.87 -24.15 43.35
C ASN A 11 -18.09 -24.38 41.86
N GLN A 12 -18.31 -25.63 41.45
CA GLN A 12 -18.71 -25.94 40.07
C GLN A 12 -20.21 -25.68 39.89
N LEU A 13 -20.57 -24.81 38.94
CA LEU A 13 -21.97 -24.53 38.62
C LEU A 13 -22.50 -25.49 37.56
N VAL A 14 -21.71 -25.69 36.51
CA VAL A 14 -21.92 -26.66 35.42
C VAL A 14 -20.55 -27.13 34.94
N GLU A 15 -20.50 -28.18 34.12
CA GLU A 15 -19.26 -28.70 33.54
C GLU A 15 -18.43 -27.59 32.87
N GLY A 16 -17.18 -27.44 33.29
CA GLY A 16 -16.26 -26.39 32.82
C GLY A 16 -16.59 -24.96 33.24
N ILE A 17 -17.54 -24.70 34.15
CA ILE A 17 -17.84 -23.36 34.68
C ILE A 17 -17.87 -23.37 36.22
N TYR A 18 -17.01 -22.57 36.83
CA TYR A 18 -16.85 -22.45 38.27
C TYR A 18 -17.21 -21.04 38.77
N GLU A 19 -17.79 -20.92 39.96
CA GLU A 19 -18.04 -19.66 40.67
C GLU A 19 -17.31 -19.63 42.02
N CYS A 20 -16.64 -18.51 42.32
CA CYS A 20 -16.04 -18.29 43.63
C CYS A 20 -17.13 -17.98 44.67
N PRO A 21 -17.24 -18.72 45.78
CA PRO A 21 -18.28 -18.49 46.79
C PRO A 21 -18.11 -17.16 47.53
N SER A 22 -16.87 -16.65 47.64
CA SER A 22 -16.57 -15.39 48.36
C SER A 22 -16.78 -14.15 47.51
N CYS A 23 -16.25 -14.12 46.27
CA CYS A 23 -16.31 -12.92 45.42
C CYS A 23 -17.26 -13.03 44.21
N LYS A 24 -17.99 -14.15 44.07
CA LYS A 24 -18.96 -14.41 42.99
C LYS A 24 -18.38 -14.35 41.57
N LYS A 25 -17.05 -14.46 41.45
CA LYS A 25 -16.36 -14.45 40.16
C LYS A 25 -16.52 -15.79 39.46
N ILE A 26 -16.98 -15.77 38.21
CA ILE A 26 -17.19 -16.96 37.37
C ILE A 26 -15.98 -17.15 36.45
N ILE A 27 -15.44 -18.37 36.40
CA ILE A 27 -14.31 -18.76 35.56
C ILE A 27 -14.70 -20.00 34.77
N ARG A 28 -14.43 -19.98 33.46
CA ARG A 28 -14.59 -21.17 32.61
C ARG A 28 -13.25 -21.89 32.50
N GLU A 29 -13.28 -23.20 32.69
CA GLU A 29 -12.17 -24.08 32.39
C GLU A 29 -11.89 -23.97 30.90
N LYS A 30 -10.67 -23.57 30.54
CA LYS A 30 -10.21 -23.72 29.17
C LYS A 30 -9.90 -25.21 29.00
N ASN A 31 -10.79 -25.93 28.35
CA ASN A 31 -10.47 -27.27 27.88
C ASN A 31 -9.35 -27.14 26.85
N GLU A 32 -8.13 -27.41 27.29
CA GLU A 32 -7.07 -27.90 26.43
C GLU A 32 -7.28 -29.42 26.28
N GLU A 33 -7.15 -29.89 25.03
CA GLU A 33 -7.12 -31.30 24.57
C GLU A 33 -8.47 -31.95 24.13
N ILE A 34 -8.62 -32.67 23.01
CA ILE A 34 -7.75 -33.11 21.89
C ILE A 34 -8.67 -33.59 20.72
N ALA A 35 -8.25 -33.32 19.48
CA ALA A 35 -8.51 -34.04 18.21
C ALA A 35 -9.95 -34.21 17.64
N VAL A 36 -10.40 -33.23 16.86
CA VAL A 36 -10.67 -33.38 15.41
C VAL A 36 -10.22 -32.09 14.69
N GLU A 37 -8.94 -31.75 14.80
CA GLU A 37 -8.26 -30.83 13.87
C GLU A 37 -7.59 -31.65 12.77
N THR A 38 -8.39 -32.35 11.99
CA THR A 38 -7.92 -32.94 10.74
C THR A 38 -7.79 -31.82 9.71
N GLN A 39 -6.56 -31.34 9.50
CA GLN A 39 -6.07 -30.53 8.36
C GLN A 39 -6.39 -29.02 8.31
N LYS A 40 -5.91 -28.21 9.26
CA LYS A 40 -5.59 -26.79 8.99
C LYS A 40 -4.19 -26.42 9.48
N LYS A 41 -3.19 -27.18 9.06
CA LYS A 41 -1.81 -26.64 9.03
C LYS A 41 -1.82 -25.41 8.13
N GLU A 42 -1.27 -24.33 8.66
CA GLU A 42 -1.37 -22.98 8.15
C GLU A 42 -0.85 -22.88 6.70
N ILE A 43 -1.76 -22.57 5.78
CA ILE A 43 -1.49 -22.24 4.38
C ILE A 43 -0.71 -20.91 4.22
N ILE A 44 -0.44 -20.20 5.33
CA ILE A 44 0.21 -18.89 5.35
C ILE A 44 1.65 -19.01 4.82
N GLY A 45 2.06 -18.09 3.94
CA GLY A 45 3.41 -18.03 3.38
C GLY A 45 3.69 -19.01 2.22
N THR A 46 2.73 -19.88 1.90
CA THR A 46 2.78 -20.79 0.74
C THR A 46 2.12 -20.17 -0.49
N LEU A 47 2.64 -20.51 -1.67
CA LEU A 47 2.01 -20.15 -2.94
C LEU A 47 0.81 -21.07 -3.17
N LEU A 48 -0.32 -20.47 -3.52
CA LEU A 48 -1.59 -21.16 -3.72
C LEU A 48 -2.15 -20.80 -5.08
N GLU A 49 -2.86 -21.75 -5.65
CA GLU A 49 -3.61 -21.58 -6.89
C GLU A 49 -4.73 -20.56 -6.75
N GLY A 50 -5.06 -19.90 -7.85
CA GLY A 50 -6.09 -18.88 -7.95
C GLY A 50 -7.47 -19.33 -7.46
N ASP A 51 -7.82 -20.60 -7.71
CA ASP A 51 -9.07 -21.23 -7.26
C ASP A 51 -9.25 -21.15 -5.75
N TYR A 52 -8.16 -21.29 -4.98
CA TYR A 52 -8.24 -21.13 -3.53
C TYR A 52 -8.72 -19.72 -3.18
N PHE A 53 -8.19 -18.69 -3.83
CA PHE A 53 -8.56 -17.31 -3.53
C PHE A 53 -9.98 -16.99 -3.96
N HIS A 54 -10.37 -17.43 -5.15
CA HIS A 54 -11.72 -17.27 -5.67
C HIS A 54 -12.80 -17.93 -4.80
N ASN A 55 -12.49 -19.11 -4.25
CA ASN A 55 -13.44 -19.85 -3.41
C ASN A 55 -13.50 -19.33 -1.96
N ASN A 56 -12.42 -18.76 -1.44
CA ASN A 56 -12.32 -18.39 -0.03
C ASN A 56 -12.42 -16.88 0.25
N PHE A 57 -12.26 -16.03 -0.77
CA PHE A 57 -12.24 -14.57 -0.61
C PHE A 57 -13.11 -13.86 -1.62
N SER A 58 -13.72 -12.74 -1.23
CA SER A 58 -14.53 -11.93 -2.13
C SER A 58 -13.64 -11.22 -3.16
N ILE A 59 -13.60 -11.78 -4.37
CA ILE A 59 -12.95 -11.22 -5.57
C ILE A 59 -14.01 -11.16 -6.68
N ASN A 60 -14.06 -10.05 -7.40
CA ASN A 60 -15.03 -9.88 -8.48
C ASN A 60 -14.49 -10.48 -9.79
N GLN A 61 -14.85 -11.75 -10.02
CA GLN A 61 -14.49 -12.53 -11.20
C GLN A 61 -14.99 -11.96 -12.53
N GLN A 62 -15.90 -10.98 -12.53
CA GLN A 62 -16.31 -10.32 -13.78
C GLN A 62 -15.21 -9.44 -14.35
N TYR A 63 -14.35 -8.89 -13.48
CA TYR A 63 -13.33 -7.90 -13.87
C TYR A 63 -11.91 -8.37 -13.63
N GLU A 64 -11.71 -9.37 -12.76
CA GLU A 64 -10.37 -9.80 -12.36
C GLU A 64 -10.32 -11.29 -12.05
N THR A 65 -9.28 -11.93 -12.58
CA THR A 65 -8.94 -13.32 -12.31
C THR A 65 -7.64 -13.37 -11.50
N VAL A 66 -7.61 -14.19 -10.45
CA VAL A 66 -6.39 -14.53 -9.71
C VAL A 66 -5.79 -15.79 -10.33
N GLU A 67 -4.51 -15.74 -10.71
CA GLU A 67 -3.76 -16.91 -11.17
C GLU A 67 -3.20 -17.67 -9.98
N SER A 68 -2.54 -16.95 -9.08
CA SER A 68 -1.93 -17.52 -7.87
C SER A 68 -1.73 -16.43 -6.82
N GLY A 69 -1.36 -16.83 -5.61
CA GLY A 69 -1.07 -15.86 -4.56
C GLY A 69 -0.58 -16.49 -3.26
N ILE A 70 -0.13 -15.63 -2.36
CA ILE A 70 0.39 -15.99 -1.05
C ILE A 70 -0.43 -15.27 0.01
N LEU A 71 -1.00 -16.04 0.93
CA LEU A 71 -1.65 -15.52 2.12
C LEU A 71 -0.56 -15.14 3.14
N ILE A 72 -0.51 -13.88 3.54
CA ILE A 72 0.54 -13.34 4.43
C ILE A 72 0.11 -13.42 5.89
N HIS A 73 -1.18 -13.17 6.14
CA HIS A 73 -1.72 -13.20 7.49
C HIS A 73 -3.22 -13.49 7.44
N LYS A 74 -3.71 -14.29 8.38
CA LYS A 74 -5.14 -14.59 8.54
C LYS A 74 -5.46 -14.75 10.01
N THR A 75 -6.55 -14.11 10.41
CA THR A 75 -7.22 -14.27 11.71
C THR A 75 -8.69 -14.58 11.45
N ASP A 76 -9.44 -14.83 12.52
CA ASP A 76 -10.89 -15.01 12.44
C ASP A 76 -11.62 -13.80 11.85
N THR A 77 -11.02 -12.60 11.91
CA THR A 77 -11.69 -11.36 11.52
C THR A 77 -11.11 -10.69 10.28
N ARG A 78 -9.88 -11.03 9.90
CA ARG A 78 -9.12 -10.33 8.86
C ARG A 78 -8.19 -11.27 8.11
N ALA A 79 -7.95 -10.97 6.85
CA ALA A 79 -6.92 -11.60 6.06
C ALA A 79 -6.16 -10.57 5.22
N PHE A 80 -4.91 -10.87 4.92
CA PHE A 80 -4.01 -10.10 4.09
C PHE A 80 -3.21 -11.04 3.20
N GLY A 81 -3.12 -10.73 1.91
CA GLY A 81 -2.38 -11.53 0.94
C GLY A 81 -1.86 -10.71 -0.23
N ALA A 82 -0.89 -11.29 -0.94
CA ALA A 82 -0.37 -10.79 -2.20
C ALA A 82 -0.72 -11.78 -3.31
N LEU A 83 -1.25 -11.30 -4.42
CA LEU A 83 -1.82 -12.11 -5.50
C LEU A 83 -1.20 -11.71 -6.84
N ILE A 84 -1.09 -12.66 -7.75
CA ILE A 84 -0.93 -12.40 -9.18
C ILE A 84 -2.32 -12.44 -9.80
N CYS A 85 -2.70 -11.33 -10.44
CA CYS A 85 -3.99 -11.18 -11.07
C CYS A 85 -3.84 -10.66 -12.50
N HIS A 86 -4.88 -10.86 -13.30
CA HIS A 86 -5.02 -10.21 -14.61
C HIS A 86 -6.47 -9.78 -14.84
N SER A 87 -6.66 -8.97 -15.89
CA SER A 87 -7.99 -8.64 -16.39
C SER A 87 -8.65 -9.89 -16.98
N THR A 88 -9.95 -10.06 -16.75
CA THR A 88 -10.73 -11.15 -17.36
C THR A 88 -10.75 -11.07 -18.90
N LEU A 89 -10.52 -9.88 -19.45
CA LEU A 89 -10.49 -9.63 -20.88
C LEU A 89 -9.09 -9.71 -21.50
N LEU A 90 -8.04 -9.64 -20.67
CA LEU A 90 -6.66 -9.55 -21.15
C LEU A 90 -5.71 -10.22 -20.15
N GLU A 91 -5.44 -11.50 -20.38
CA GLU A 91 -4.53 -12.32 -19.58
C GLU A 91 -3.08 -11.86 -19.65
N ALA A 92 -2.66 -11.27 -20.78
CA ALA A 92 -1.32 -10.72 -20.94
C ALA A 92 -1.00 -9.58 -19.96
N GLU A 93 -2.01 -8.85 -19.45
CA GLU A 93 -1.83 -7.77 -18.48
C GLU A 93 -1.84 -8.30 -17.04
N ARG A 94 -0.81 -9.08 -16.70
CA ARG A 94 -0.60 -9.56 -15.33
C ARG A 94 -0.07 -8.46 -14.42
N TYR A 95 -0.49 -8.47 -13.17
CA TYR A 95 -0.06 -7.52 -12.15
C TYR A 95 -0.09 -8.12 -10.76
N ILE A 96 0.69 -7.53 -9.86
CA ILE A 96 0.65 -7.86 -8.45
C ILE A 96 -0.45 -7.07 -7.75
N ARG A 97 -1.24 -7.74 -6.93
CA ARG A 97 -2.27 -7.15 -6.09
C ARG A 97 -2.03 -7.49 -4.62
N LEU A 98 -1.82 -6.48 -3.77
CA LEU A 98 -1.95 -6.68 -2.32
C LEU A 98 -3.40 -6.47 -1.93
N SER A 99 -3.97 -7.37 -1.13
CA SER A 99 -5.40 -7.41 -0.81
C SER A 99 -5.67 -7.64 0.67
N TRP A 100 -6.64 -6.91 1.21
CA TRP A 100 -7.13 -7.02 2.59
C TRP A 100 -8.60 -7.41 2.60
N TRP A 101 -8.98 -8.31 3.52
CA TRP A 101 -10.35 -8.79 3.67
C TRP A 101 -10.83 -8.75 5.14
N LYS A 102 -12.14 -8.63 5.36
CA LYS A 102 -12.80 -8.57 6.70
C LYS A 102 -13.92 -9.60 6.88
N LYS A 103 -14.14 -10.03 8.13
CA LYS A 103 -14.93 -11.19 8.59
C LYS A 103 -16.27 -11.46 7.89
N SER A 104 -17.06 -10.45 7.53
CA SER A 104 -18.48 -10.69 7.23
C SER A 104 -18.70 -11.74 6.15
N PHE A 105 -17.81 -11.83 5.15
CA PHE A 105 -17.69 -12.95 4.18
C PHE A 105 -16.31 -12.90 3.49
N TYR A 106 -15.26 -12.57 4.25
CA TYR A 106 -14.01 -12.01 3.70
C TYR A 106 -14.30 -10.93 2.65
N ARG A 107 -15.17 -9.98 3.02
CA ARG A 107 -15.51 -8.85 2.18
C ARG A 107 -14.24 -8.06 1.90
N HIS A 108 -14.00 -7.74 0.63
CA HIS A 108 -12.85 -6.95 0.22
C HIS A 108 -12.84 -5.60 0.96
N ALA A 109 -11.75 -5.35 1.69
CA ALA A 109 -11.56 -4.15 2.50
C ALA A 109 -10.66 -3.12 1.81
N GLY A 110 -9.75 -3.57 0.93
CA GLY A 110 -8.88 -2.68 0.18
C GLY A 110 -7.82 -3.43 -0.61
N MET A 111 -7.28 -2.79 -1.65
CA MET A 111 -6.22 -3.35 -2.47
C MET A 111 -5.30 -2.28 -3.05
N ILE A 112 -4.05 -2.65 -3.32
CA ILE A 112 -3.15 -1.89 -4.19
C ILE A 112 -2.73 -2.79 -5.36
N LYS A 113 -2.86 -2.27 -6.59
CA LYS A 113 -2.47 -2.96 -7.82
C LYS A 113 -1.16 -2.41 -8.36
N ILE A 114 -0.28 -3.26 -8.86
CA ILE A 114 1.08 -2.91 -9.31
C ILE A 114 1.35 -3.62 -10.63
N TYR A 115 1.33 -2.84 -11.71
CA TYR A 115 1.48 -3.31 -13.09
C TYR A 115 2.93 -3.25 -13.59
N GLU A 116 3.74 -2.37 -12.98
CA GLU A 116 5.07 -2.06 -13.47
C GLU A 116 6.10 -2.65 -12.52
N GLU A 117 7.04 -3.42 -13.09
CA GLU A 117 8.16 -4.03 -12.37
C GLU A 117 8.99 -2.99 -11.60
N ALA A 118 9.28 -1.83 -12.20
CA ALA A 118 10.02 -0.78 -11.51
C ALA A 118 9.29 -0.24 -10.26
N VAL A 119 7.96 -0.16 -10.30
CA VAL A 119 7.14 0.23 -9.13
C VAL A 119 7.16 -0.87 -8.07
N PHE A 120 7.17 -2.12 -8.51
CA PHE A 120 7.27 -3.28 -7.63
C PHE A 120 8.61 -3.35 -6.89
N ASN A 121 9.71 -3.13 -7.59
CA ASN A 121 11.04 -3.03 -7.01
C ASN A 121 11.11 -1.87 -6.00
N ASN A 122 10.55 -0.71 -6.34
CA ASN A 122 10.43 0.41 -5.39
C ASN A 122 9.61 0.05 -4.15
N LEU A 123 8.53 -0.72 -4.30
CA LEU A 123 7.72 -1.18 -3.18
C LEU A 123 8.54 -2.07 -2.23
N ILE A 124 9.24 -3.07 -2.76
CA ILE A 124 10.07 -3.99 -1.96
C ILE A 124 11.14 -3.20 -1.21
N LEU A 125 11.90 -2.35 -1.93
CA LEU A 125 12.94 -1.51 -1.33
C LEU A 125 12.37 -0.58 -0.24
N ALA A 126 11.19 0.00 -0.46
CA ALA A 126 10.54 0.84 0.54
C ALA A 126 10.12 0.04 1.78
N LEU A 127 9.59 -1.18 1.61
CA LEU A 127 9.22 -2.06 2.72
C LEU A 127 10.44 -2.50 3.53
N GLU A 128 11.54 -2.85 2.87
CA GLU A 128 12.81 -3.21 3.51
C GLU A 128 13.38 -2.03 4.31
N LYS A 129 13.45 -0.83 3.70
CA LYS A 129 13.86 0.39 4.42
C LYS A 129 12.99 0.66 5.64
N VAL A 130 11.67 0.52 5.53
CA VAL A 130 10.76 0.68 6.67
C VAL A 130 11.02 -0.39 7.73
N TYR A 131 11.23 -1.64 7.33
CA TYR A 131 11.52 -2.74 8.24
C TYR A 131 12.81 -2.51 9.03
N GLU A 132 13.86 -1.97 8.41
CA GLU A 132 15.13 -1.69 9.06
C GLU A 132 15.08 -0.47 9.99
N ASN A 133 14.45 0.61 9.53
CA ASN A 133 14.55 1.91 10.18
C ASN A 133 13.50 2.19 11.26
N PHE A 134 12.49 1.34 11.41
CA PHE A 134 11.46 1.49 12.44
C PHE A 134 11.62 0.41 13.52
N ASP A 135 11.18 0.69 14.75
CA ASP A 135 11.01 -0.34 15.78
C ASP A 135 9.63 -1.03 15.69
N GLU A 136 9.38 -1.99 16.58
CA GLU A 136 8.11 -2.74 16.67
C GLU A 136 6.88 -1.86 16.94
N PHE A 137 7.08 -0.67 17.52
CA PHE A 137 6.05 0.33 17.78
C PHE A 137 5.94 1.38 16.67
N TRP A 138 6.60 1.17 15.52
CA TRP A 138 6.66 2.13 14.41
C TRP A 138 7.26 3.49 14.80
N THR A 139 8.18 3.51 15.77
CA THR A 139 9.02 4.67 16.02
C THR A 139 10.25 4.61 15.11
N PHE A 140 10.50 5.72 14.44
CA PHE A 140 11.66 5.85 13.55
C PHE A 140 12.95 5.92 14.38
N LYS A 141 13.91 5.06 14.06
CA LYS A 141 15.21 4.98 14.74
C LYS A 141 16.23 6.01 14.22
N GLY A 142 15.99 6.57 13.04
CA GLY A 142 16.89 7.51 12.38
C GLY A 142 16.62 8.98 12.76
N LYS A 143 17.42 9.88 12.17
CA LYS A 143 17.15 11.33 12.18
C LYS A 143 16.47 11.70 10.86
N PHE A 144 15.33 12.40 10.92
CA PHE A 144 14.57 12.87 9.75
C PHE A 144 15.27 13.93 8.90
N ARG A 145 16.50 14.30 9.25
CA ARG A 145 17.23 15.31 8.48
C ARG A 145 17.60 14.71 7.14
N GLU A 146 17.35 15.45 6.07
CA GLU A 146 17.99 15.16 4.78
C GLU A 146 19.49 14.98 5.05
N ASN A 147 20.04 13.82 4.69
CA ASN A 147 21.49 13.67 4.68
C ASN A 147 22.04 14.82 3.85
N THR A 148 22.82 15.69 4.49
CA THR A 148 23.46 16.84 3.83
C THR A 148 24.39 16.35 2.72
N SER A 149 24.95 15.15 2.86
CA SER A 149 25.60 14.41 1.79
C SER A 149 24.57 13.66 0.94
N LYS A 150 24.25 14.22 -0.22
CA LYS A 150 23.55 13.49 -1.30
C LYS A 150 24.54 12.51 -1.92
N SER A 151 24.10 11.29 -2.18
CA SER A 151 24.90 10.34 -2.97
C SER A 151 25.08 10.86 -4.41
N GLU A 152 26.10 10.39 -5.12
CA GLU A 152 26.27 10.73 -6.53
C GLU A 152 25.05 10.32 -7.36
N GLU A 153 24.43 9.17 -7.05
CA GLU A 153 23.20 8.70 -7.70
C GLU A 153 22.02 9.68 -7.47
N ASP A 154 21.85 10.17 -6.23
CA ASP A 154 20.79 11.15 -5.92
C ASP A 154 21.01 12.47 -6.66
N LEU A 155 22.25 12.95 -6.73
CA LEU A 155 22.60 14.16 -7.46
C LEU A 155 22.33 14.03 -8.97
N LEU A 156 22.64 12.86 -9.55
CA LEU A 156 22.36 12.58 -10.96
C LEU A 156 20.85 12.56 -11.24
N LYS A 157 20.06 11.91 -10.37
CA LYS A 157 18.59 11.87 -10.49
C LYS A 157 17.96 13.26 -10.38
N GLU A 158 18.38 14.04 -9.40
CA GLU A 158 17.89 15.42 -9.22
C GLU A 158 18.25 16.29 -10.42
N LYS A 159 19.50 16.25 -10.89
CA LYS A 159 19.93 16.97 -12.11
C LYS A 159 19.10 16.58 -13.35
N LYS A 160 18.82 15.28 -13.52
CA LYS A 160 17.98 14.78 -14.63
C LYS A 160 16.58 15.37 -14.55
N LEU A 161 15.93 15.32 -13.39
CA LEU A 161 14.59 15.86 -13.18
C LEU A 161 14.54 17.38 -13.38
N ASP A 162 15.52 18.11 -12.87
CA ASP A 162 15.56 19.57 -12.99
C ASP A 162 15.80 20.01 -14.43
N LEU A 163 16.64 19.28 -15.17
CA LEU A 163 16.84 19.50 -16.60
C LEU A 163 15.57 19.19 -17.41
N ILE A 164 14.79 18.17 -17.05
CA ILE A 164 13.48 17.90 -17.67
C ILE A 164 12.51 19.06 -17.38
N LYS A 165 12.38 19.49 -16.12
CA LYS A 165 11.52 20.63 -15.75
C LYS A 165 11.92 21.89 -16.51
N PHE A 166 13.20 22.21 -16.57
CA PHE A 166 13.73 23.35 -17.32
C PHE A 166 13.36 23.27 -18.80
N ARG A 167 13.58 22.13 -19.45
CA ARG A 167 13.21 21.92 -20.87
C ARG A 167 11.70 22.05 -21.12
N ILE A 168 10.87 21.58 -20.19
CA ILE A 168 9.41 21.75 -20.27
C ILE A 168 9.05 23.24 -20.20
N ILE A 169 9.62 23.97 -19.24
CA ILE A 169 9.27 25.38 -18.98
C ILE A 169 9.75 26.27 -20.13
N GLU A 170 11.02 26.18 -20.49
CA GLU A 170 11.65 27.06 -21.50
C GLU A 170 11.30 26.65 -22.93
N ASN A 171 11.43 25.35 -23.25
CA ASN A 171 11.37 24.87 -24.62
C ASN A 171 10.05 24.18 -24.98
N ARG A 172 9.16 23.95 -23.99
CA ARG A 172 7.95 23.11 -24.14
C ARG A 172 8.30 21.72 -24.69
N SER A 173 9.46 21.18 -24.31
CA SER A 173 9.87 19.84 -24.74
C SER A 173 9.14 18.77 -23.93
N CYS A 174 8.62 17.76 -24.60
CA CYS A 174 7.99 16.61 -23.98
C CYS A 174 9.00 15.88 -23.07
N PRO A 175 8.64 15.55 -21.80
CA PRO A 175 9.54 14.83 -20.92
C PRO A 175 9.86 13.40 -21.40
N ASN A 176 8.97 12.81 -22.19
CA ASN A 176 9.11 11.45 -22.70
C ASN A 176 9.89 11.39 -24.02
N CYS A 177 9.50 12.17 -25.05
CA CYS A 177 10.10 12.09 -26.39
C CYS A 177 10.89 13.33 -26.84
N LEU A 178 11.04 14.35 -25.98
CA LEU A 178 11.76 15.61 -26.22
C LEU A 178 11.21 16.52 -27.33
N LYS A 179 10.25 16.05 -28.13
CA LYS A 179 9.56 16.85 -29.16
C LYS A 179 8.77 18.00 -28.54
N LYS A 180 8.61 19.08 -29.30
CA LYS A 180 7.87 20.27 -28.89
C LYS A 180 6.40 19.94 -28.65
N MET A 181 5.87 20.38 -27.52
CA MET A 181 4.48 20.18 -27.12
C MET A 181 3.61 21.35 -27.55
N ASN A 182 2.34 21.04 -27.78
CA ASN A 182 1.30 22.03 -28.01
C ASN A 182 0.87 22.62 -26.67
N LYS A 183 0.72 23.95 -26.64
CA LYS A 183 0.25 24.65 -25.44
C LYS A 183 -1.27 24.75 -25.47
N ASN A 184 -1.92 24.06 -24.54
CA ASN A 184 -3.33 24.23 -24.24
C ASN A 184 -3.50 25.24 -23.09
N LYS A 185 -4.75 25.58 -22.76
CA LYS A 185 -5.07 26.60 -21.75
C LYS A 185 -4.51 26.29 -20.35
N SER A 186 -4.37 25.01 -20.00
CA SER A 186 -4.03 24.55 -18.64
C SER A 186 -2.90 23.53 -18.57
N HIS A 187 -2.46 23.02 -19.71
CA HIS A 187 -1.45 21.96 -19.81
C HIS A 187 -0.74 22.05 -21.16
N TYR A 188 0.38 21.33 -21.26
CA TYR A 188 1.02 21.00 -22.52
C TYR A 188 0.65 19.59 -22.91
N GLU A 189 0.49 19.35 -24.21
CA GLU A 189 0.20 18.04 -24.75
C GLU A 189 1.19 17.73 -25.87
N CYS A 190 1.82 16.58 -25.80
CA CYS A 190 2.73 16.12 -26.83
C CYS A 190 1.94 15.50 -27.98
N PRO A 191 1.96 16.09 -29.20
CA PRO A 191 1.26 15.52 -30.35
C PRO A 191 1.86 14.18 -30.83
N HIS A 192 3.05 13.81 -30.34
CA HIS A 192 3.75 12.61 -30.79
C HIS A 192 3.48 11.39 -29.93
N CYS A 193 3.52 11.52 -28.61
CA CYS A 193 3.33 10.40 -27.68
C CYS A 193 2.15 10.58 -26.72
N GLY A 194 1.38 11.65 -26.85
CA GLY A 194 0.22 11.91 -25.99
C GLY A 194 0.55 12.27 -24.54
N GLU A 195 1.83 12.47 -24.20
CA GLU A 195 2.21 12.90 -22.85
C GLU A 195 1.63 14.27 -22.55
N ILE A 196 1.02 14.39 -21.36
CA ILE A 196 0.41 15.62 -20.89
C ILE A 196 1.23 16.14 -19.71
N VAL A 197 1.49 17.45 -19.72
CA VAL A 197 2.18 18.14 -18.64
C VAL A 197 1.28 19.24 -18.11
N ILE A 198 0.85 19.12 -16.86
CA ILE A 198 0.02 20.13 -16.20
C ILE A 198 0.93 21.14 -15.53
N LEU A 199 0.70 22.43 -15.74
CA LEU A 199 1.38 23.46 -14.96
C LEU A 199 0.54 23.73 -13.72
N GLU A 200 1.06 23.47 -12.52
CA GLU A 200 0.47 23.95 -11.27
C GLU A 200 1.25 25.16 -10.73
N GLY A 201 0.84 25.72 -9.58
CA GLY A 201 1.32 27.00 -9.04
C GLY A 201 2.82 27.27 -9.25
N TYR A 202 3.18 28.55 -9.43
CA TYR A 202 4.55 29.00 -9.73
C TYR A 202 5.19 28.29 -10.95
N ASN A 203 4.39 27.89 -11.95
CA ASN A 203 4.83 27.18 -13.17
C ASN A 203 5.53 25.84 -12.89
N GLN A 204 5.20 25.15 -11.79
CA GLN A 204 5.75 23.82 -11.54
C GLN A 204 5.09 22.80 -12.48
N PRO A 205 5.84 22.16 -13.39
CA PRO A 205 5.29 21.17 -14.30
C PRO A 205 5.08 19.84 -13.56
N ILE A 206 3.87 19.30 -13.69
CA ILE A 206 3.48 17.97 -13.22
C ILE A 206 3.38 17.07 -14.44
N PHE A 207 4.17 16.02 -14.45
CA PHE A 207 4.30 15.05 -15.54
C PHE A 207 4.58 13.66 -14.95
N ASN A 208 4.62 12.64 -15.79
CA ASN A 208 4.95 11.28 -15.36
C ASN A 208 6.45 11.16 -15.03
N ILE A 209 6.77 10.83 -13.78
CA ILE A 209 8.14 10.55 -13.37
C ILE A 209 8.36 9.04 -13.47
N ASP A 210 9.42 8.64 -14.18
CA ASP A 210 9.83 7.24 -14.24
C ASP A 210 10.06 6.70 -12.80
N PRO A 211 9.45 5.58 -12.40
CA PRO A 211 9.66 5.00 -11.09
C PRO A 211 11.15 4.80 -10.73
N LYS A 212 12.03 4.53 -11.70
CA LYS A 212 13.48 4.37 -11.48
C LYS A 212 14.18 5.65 -11.05
N ASP A 213 13.62 6.81 -11.42
CA ASP A 213 14.12 8.14 -11.05
C ASP A 213 13.55 8.62 -9.71
N LEU A 214 12.64 7.88 -9.08
CA LEU A 214 12.08 8.25 -7.78
C LEU A 214 13.13 8.14 -6.67
N LYS A 215 13.17 9.18 -5.83
CA LYS A 215 13.99 9.21 -4.63
C LYS A 215 13.28 8.47 -3.49
N LEU A 216 13.74 7.25 -3.19
CA LEU A 216 13.17 6.40 -2.14
C LEU A 216 13.65 6.75 -0.72
N ASN A 217 13.82 8.04 -0.42
CA ASN A 217 14.19 8.50 0.91
C ASN A 217 12.95 8.87 1.71
N PHE A 218 13.05 8.77 3.03
CA PHE A 218 11.98 9.20 3.92
C PHE A 218 11.72 10.69 3.76
N GLN A 219 10.44 11.07 3.64
CA GLN A 219 10.02 12.47 3.57
C GLN A 219 8.97 12.77 4.66
N ALA A 220 8.99 14.00 5.16
CA ALA A 220 8.05 14.46 6.19
C ALA A 220 6.73 14.99 5.61
N ASN A 221 6.72 15.44 4.35
CA ASN A 221 5.62 16.23 3.77
C ASN A 221 4.80 15.42 2.75
N PHE A 222 4.22 14.29 3.17
CA PHE A 222 3.31 13.51 2.33
C PHE A 222 1.90 14.13 2.31
N PRO A 223 1.24 14.25 1.13
CA PRO A 223 -0.14 14.72 1.02
C PRO A 223 -1.17 13.79 1.70
N ILE A 224 -1.34 13.89 3.02
CA ILE A 224 -2.23 13.05 3.81
C ILE A 224 -3.20 13.91 4.63
N ASN A 225 -4.49 13.83 4.32
CA ASN A 225 -5.50 14.73 4.88
C ASN A 225 -6.10 14.27 6.23
N PHE A 226 -6.00 12.98 6.57
CA PHE A 226 -6.73 12.40 7.71
C PHE A 226 -5.87 12.05 8.91
N TYR A 227 -4.59 11.76 8.70
CA TYR A 227 -3.67 11.31 9.74
C TYR A 227 -2.36 12.05 9.58
N LEU A 228 -1.61 12.15 10.66
CA LEU A 228 -0.33 12.84 10.64
C LEU A 228 0.75 11.81 10.24
N PRO A 229 1.47 12.04 9.12
CA PRO A 229 2.59 11.19 8.76
C PRO A 229 3.72 11.38 9.76
N ILE A 230 4.28 10.25 10.20
CA ILE A 230 5.58 10.20 10.85
C ILE A 230 6.66 10.27 9.78
N SER A 231 6.49 9.46 8.72
CA SER A 231 7.42 9.33 7.60
C SER A 231 6.72 8.68 6.42
N GLY A 232 7.21 8.92 5.20
CA GLY A 232 6.80 8.12 4.04
C GLY A 232 7.85 8.01 2.94
N ILE A 233 7.57 7.14 1.97
CA ILE A 233 8.36 6.89 0.77
C ILE A 233 7.41 6.83 -0.43
N THR A 234 7.68 7.62 -1.48
CA THR A 234 6.93 7.55 -2.74
C THR A 234 7.46 6.39 -3.59
N ILE A 235 6.58 5.52 -4.08
CA ILE A 235 6.97 4.35 -4.89
C ILE A 235 6.48 4.44 -6.35
N LYS A 236 5.54 5.34 -6.65
CA LYS A 236 5.08 5.66 -8.02
C LYS A 236 4.54 7.09 -8.07
N TRP A 237 4.88 7.85 -9.12
CA TRP A 237 4.32 9.18 -9.36
C TRP A 237 4.03 9.41 -10.85
N LEU A 238 2.76 9.21 -11.23
CA LEU A 238 2.20 9.59 -12.52
C LEU A 238 1.31 10.84 -12.37
N MET A 239 1.13 11.58 -13.46
CA MET A 239 0.30 12.80 -13.52
C MET A 239 -1.15 12.56 -13.02
N GLY A 240 -1.66 11.33 -13.14
CA GLY A 240 -3.01 10.94 -12.70
C GLY A 240 -3.04 9.92 -11.55
N GLU A 241 -1.92 9.34 -11.17
CA GLU A 241 -1.84 8.26 -10.18
C GLU A 241 -0.60 8.42 -9.32
N TRP A 242 -0.78 8.52 -8.01
CA TRP A 242 0.32 8.65 -7.06
C TRP A 242 0.22 7.55 -6.00
N LYS A 243 1.34 6.89 -5.68
CA LYS A 243 1.42 5.82 -4.67
C LYS A 243 2.59 6.04 -3.72
N ALA A 244 2.33 5.81 -2.44
CA ALA A 244 3.32 5.94 -1.38
C ALA A 244 3.07 4.97 -0.22
N LEU A 245 4.12 4.68 0.54
CA LEU A 245 4.05 3.99 1.82
C LEU A 245 4.33 5.00 2.91
N ALA A 246 3.50 5.07 3.93
CA ALA A 246 3.71 6.00 5.04
C ALA A 246 3.37 5.37 6.38
N VAL A 247 4.23 5.62 7.36
CA VAL A 247 3.96 5.34 8.77
C VAL A 247 3.23 6.55 9.33
N ILE A 248 2.06 6.31 9.92
CA ILE A 248 1.18 7.37 10.41
C ILE A 248 0.68 7.05 11.82
N TYR A 249 0.13 8.04 12.51
CA TYR A 249 -0.55 7.87 13.80
C TYR A 249 -1.95 8.46 13.82
N SER A 250 -2.76 8.01 14.78
CA SER A 250 -4.07 8.59 15.06
C SER A 250 -3.92 9.97 15.68
N LYS A 251 -4.59 11.00 15.14
CA LYS A 251 -4.55 12.35 15.72
C LYS A 251 -4.94 12.35 17.22
N ASP A 252 -5.94 11.54 17.56
CA ASP A 252 -6.45 11.42 18.94
C ASP A 252 -5.55 10.56 19.86
N ASN A 253 -4.68 9.73 19.29
CA ASN A 253 -3.78 8.87 20.06
C ASN A 253 -2.46 8.64 19.28
N PRO A 254 -1.44 9.50 19.50
CA PRO A 254 -0.15 9.40 18.83
C PRO A 254 0.65 8.11 19.11
N ASN A 255 0.31 7.38 20.17
CA ASN A 255 0.95 6.10 20.48
C ASN A 255 0.44 4.98 19.56
N LYS A 256 -0.71 5.17 18.91
CA LYS A 256 -1.25 4.22 17.95
C LYS A 256 -0.73 4.54 16.56
N LYS A 257 0.28 3.80 16.13
CA LYS A 257 0.96 3.94 14.84
C LYS A 257 0.75 2.71 13.95
N TRP A 258 0.83 2.88 12.64
CA TRP A 258 0.77 1.78 11.68
C TRP A 258 1.38 2.18 10.33
N LEU A 259 1.84 1.20 9.56
CA LEU A 259 2.17 1.40 8.15
C LEU A 259 0.88 1.43 7.33
N ARG A 260 0.79 2.41 6.43
CA ARG A 260 -0.30 2.53 5.48
C ARG A 260 0.22 2.60 4.05
N PHE A 261 -0.48 1.90 3.19
CA PHE A 261 -0.33 2.01 1.74
C PHE A 261 -1.30 3.06 1.26
N TYR A 262 -0.77 4.09 0.61
CA TYR A 262 -1.57 5.14 0.03
C TYR A 262 -1.52 5.12 -1.48
N TRP A 263 -2.66 5.43 -2.07
CA TRP A 263 -2.77 5.76 -3.48
C TRP A 263 -3.82 6.86 -3.68
N TRP A 264 -3.56 7.75 -4.61
CA TRP A 264 -4.49 8.78 -5.03
C TRP A 264 -4.59 8.76 -6.53
N VAL A 265 -5.79 9.05 -7.01
CA VAL A 265 -6.06 9.21 -8.43
C VAL A 265 -6.61 10.61 -8.61
N ARG A 266 -6.01 11.35 -9.51
CA ARG A 266 -6.53 12.65 -9.91
C ARG A 266 -7.54 12.43 -11.04
N ASP A 267 -8.72 13.02 -10.92
CA ASP A 267 -9.67 13.02 -12.03
C ASP A 267 -9.21 14.04 -13.09
N LEU A 268 -8.69 13.51 -14.19
CA LEU A 268 -8.22 14.29 -15.32
C LEU A 268 -9.29 14.47 -16.41
N LYS A 269 -10.50 13.90 -16.25
CA LYS A 269 -11.55 13.89 -17.28
C LYS A 269 -11.88 15.30 -17.78
N ASN A 270 -11.98 16.28 -16.88
CA ASN A 270 -12.30 17.66 -17.25
C ASN A 270 -11.12 18.41 -17.86
N ILE A 271 -9.88 18.09 -17.46
CA ILE A 271 -8.68 18.65 -18.11
C ILE A 271 -8.63 18.16 -19.56
N LEU A 272 -8.80 16.86 -19.76
CA LEU A 272 -8.78 16.22 -21.07
C LEU A 272 -9.90 16.70 -21.98
N LYS A 273 -11.13 16.86 -21.43
CA LYS A 273 -12.30 17.22 -22.24
C LYS A 273 -12.49 18.72 -22.45
N TYR A 274 -12.15 19.55 -21.48
CA TYR A 274 -12.57 20.96 -21.47
C TYR A 274 -11.40 21.94 -21.27
N GLY A 275 -10.19 21.46 -20.98
CA GLY A 275 -9.01 22.31 -20.80
C GLY A 275 -9.12 23.32 -19.64
N THR A 276 -10.15 23.24 -18.80
CA THR A 276 -10.43 24.19 -17.72
C THR A 276 -9.97 23.70 -16.35
N ARG A 277 -9.37 24.62 -15.58
CA ARG A 277 -9.16 24.47 -14.12
C ARG A 277 -10.41 24.83 -13.28
N ARG A 278 -11.45 25.41 -13.91
CA ARG A 278 -12.69 25.78 -13.20
C ARG A 278 -13.57 24.56 -13.12
N PHE A 279 -13.66 24.03 -11.91
CA PHE A 279 -14.61 23.01 -11.55
C PHE A 279 -15.87 23.71 -11.03
N ALA A 280 -17.05 23.14 -11.29
CA ALA A 280 -18.20 23.41 -10.44
C ALA A 280 -17.79 23.20 -8.97
N GLU A 281 -18.43 23.88 -8.02
CA GLU A 281 -18.00 23.97 -6.61
C GLU A 281 -17.63 22.61 -5.97
N ASP A 282 -18.17 21.50 -6.50
CA ASP A 282 -17.95 20.13 -6.03
C ASP A 282 -16.78 19.35 -6.67
N ASN A 283 -16.15 19.83 -7.74
CA ASN A 283 -15.31 18.97 -8.62
C ASN A 283 -13.80 19.30 -8.62
N LYS A 284 -13.16 19.70 -7.52
CA LYS A 284 -11.74 20.13 -7.51
C LYS A 284 -10.76 19.15 -8.19
N LEU A 285 -9.76 19.66 -8.93
CA LEU A 285 -8.48 18.98 -9.35
C LEU A 285 -7.61 18.48 -8.19
N GLY A 286 -8.18 18.43 -6.99
CA GLY A 286 -7.53 17.85 -5.84
C GLY A 286 -7.26 16.37 -6.09
N TRP A 287 -6.17 15.90 -5.53
CA TRP A 287 -5.96 14.48 -5.36
C TRP A 287 -7.10 13.92 -4.53
N GLN A 288 -7.97 13.13 -5.15
CA GLN A 288 -9.00 12.42 -4.43
C GLN A 288 -8.45 11.04 -4.06
N ALA A 289 -8.56 10.71 -2.78
CA ALA A 289 -8.33 9.35 -2.34
C ALA A 289 -9.44 8.50 -2.96
N LYS A 290 -9.15 7.79 -4.06
CA LYS A 290 -10.13 6.90 -4.68
C LYS A 290 -10.38 5.74 -3.71
N LYS A 291 -11.65 5.44 -3.41
CA LYS A 291 -12.08 4.44 -2.41
C LYS A 291 -11.27 3.12 -2.51
N GLY A 292 -10.25 3.01 -1.66
CA GLY A 292 -10.01 1.87 -0.79
C GLY A 292 -10.55 2.21 0.58
N SER A 293 -11.87 2.31 0.73
CA SER A 293 -12.49 2.51 2.04
C SER A 293 -12.36 1.22 2.84
N GLY A 294 -11.25 1.08 3.57
CA GLY A 294 -11.03 -0.04 4.49
C GLY A 294 -9.57 -0.40 4.71
N THR A 295 -8.75 0.56 5.15
CA THR A 295 -7.46 0.34 5.84
C THR A 295 -6.61 -0.82 5.29
N THR A 296 -5.91 -0.56 4.19
CA THR A 296 -4.68 -1.28 3.78
C THR A 296 -3.56 -0.94 4.76
N ASN A 297 -3.76 -1.32 6.02
CA ASN A 297 -2.90 -0.99 7.12
C ASN A 297 -2.18 -2.24 7.59
N ILE A 298 -0.91 -2.08 7.93
CA ILE A 298 -0.14 -3.07 8.67
C ILE A 298 0.11 -2.48 10.06
N TYR A 299 -0.53 -3.09 11.06
CA TYR A 299 -0.46 -2.64 12.45
C TYR A 299 0.69 -3.28 13.20
N ASN A 300 0.99 -4.55 12.90
CA ASN A 300 2.13 -5.26 13.47
C ASN A 300 3.27 -5.28 12.45
N LYS A 301 4.43 -4.75 12.84
CA LYS A 301 5.63 -4.70 11.99
C LYS A 301 6.13 -6.09 11.60
N GLU A 302 5.89 -7.12 12.41
CA GLU A 302 6.27 -8.50 12.13
C GLU A 302 5.71 -9.01 10.79
N LEU A 303 4.57 -8.46 10.34
CA LEU A 303 3.97 -8.83 9.05
C LEU A 303 4.74 -8.30 7.83
N LEU A 304 5.70 -7.37 8.01
CA LEU A 304 6.51 -6.87 6.90
C LEU A 304 7.43 -7.93 6.34
N LYS A 305 8.05 -8.76 7.20
CA LYS A 305 9.01 -9.76 6.73
C LYS A 305 8.33 -10.84 5.87
N PRO A 306 7.22 -11.47 6.31
CA PRO A 306 6.44 -12.37 5.46
C PRO A 306 5.89 -11.71 4.19
N LEU A 307 5.51 -10.43 4.24
CA LEU A 307 5.08 -9.69 3.05
C LEU A 307 6.23 -9.53 2.06
N ILE A 308 7.41 -9.07 2.50
CA ILE A 308 8.58 -8.89 1.63
C ILE A 308 8.95 -10.23 0.99
N ASP A 309 9.01 -11.30 1.77
CA ASP A 309 9.37 -12.62 1.27
C ASP A 309 8.33 -13.16 0.26
N ALA A 310 7.03 -12.94 0.53
CA ALA A 310 5.96 -13.27 -0.41
C ALA A 310 6.09 -12.47 -1.72
N LEU A 311 6.37 -11.17 -1.64
CA LEU A 311 6.55 -10.33 -2.83
C LEU A 311 7.75 -10.79 -3.66
N LYS A 312 8.89 -11.10 -3.03
CA LYS A 312 10.05 -11.63 -3.75
C LYS A 312 9.74 -12.94 -4.48
N LYS A 313 8.97 -13.85 -3.84
CA LYS A 313 8.50 -15.09 -4.50
C LYS A 313 7.62 -14.79 -5.71
N LEU A 314 6.64 -13.89 -5.59
CA LEU A 314 5.74 -13.55 -6.70
C LEU A 314 6.45 -12.82 -7.84
N ALA A 315 7.52 -12.07 -7.56
CA ALA A 315 8.36 -11.48 -8.61
C ALA A 315 8.96 -12.58 -9.51
N ASN A 316 9.46 -13.65 -8.89
CA ASN A 316 10.04 -14.78 -9.64
C ASN A 316 8.99 -15.46 -10.52
N GLU A 317 7.76 -15.65 -10.03
CA GLU A 317 6.65 -16.21 -10.84
C GLU A 317 6.31 -15.34 -12.06
N LEU A 318 6.47 -14.02 -11.96
CA LEU A 318 6.26 -13.08 -13.05
C LEU A 318 7.50 -12.87 -13.94
N ASN A 319 8.62 -13.52 -13.63
CA ASN A 319 9.94 -13.25 -14.22
C ASN A 319 10.35 -11.76 -14.13
N TRP A 320 10.03 -11.13 -13.01
CA TRP A 320 10.47 -9.75 -12.72
C TRP A 320 11.83 -9.79 -12.03
N GLU A 321 12.81 -9.06 -12.58
CA GLU A 321 14.15 -8.94 -12.05
C GLU A 321 14.16 -8.02 -10.83
N LEU A 322 14.44 -8.60 -9.67
CA LEU A 322 14.63 -7.85 -8.45
C LEU A 322 16.02 -7.19 -8.48
N THR A 323 16.06 -5.86 -8.43
CA THR A 323 17.31 -5.14 -8.19
C THR A 323 17.81 -5.43 -6.77
N ASN A 324 18.80 -6.30 -6.65
CA ASN A 324 19.61 -6.42 -5.43
C ASN A 324 20.53 -5.19 -5.37
N LYS A 325 20.32 -4.30 -4.39
CA LYS A 325 21.25 -3.21 -4.09
C LYS A 325 22.12 -3.59 -2.90
#